data_AF-A0AAV4ECN4-F1
#
_entry.id   AF-A0AAV4ECN4-F1
#
_cell.length_a   1.000
_cell.length_b   1.000
_cell.length_c   1.000
_cell.angle_alpha   90.00
_cell.angle_beta   90.00
_cell.angle_gamma   90.00
#
_symmetry.space_group_name_H-M   'P 1'
#
loop_
_entity.id
_entity.type
_entity.pdbx_description
1 polymer ?
#
loop_
_entity_poly.entity_id
_entity_poly.type
_entity_poly.pdbx_seq_one_letter_code
_entity_poly.pdbx_strand_id
1 'polypeptide(L)'
;MKKRRLKLSKGFVVMSQSLPRSMKVRGIRGDKEIGVTSLSFSHEDPDLFVLGSESGCIFKCNLHAKGSPAGSHIISSVPLCSPVSFTFNPHHGPVHSVDCSRFHRNAFLTAGMDQSIRIYNMLQAQPALTIEPGEGYLFSAQWSPVRPAVLAAATEKGNLLLYDLRTGHMVPTHKLEASPNKVPVYSLQFNPQLKQILATGDGQGYIRVFRLSEAFTSISGRDVEVLEDMMGSGKD
;
A
#
# COMPACT_ATOMS: atom_id res chain seq x y z
N MET A 1 -39.30 -4.20 3.71
CA MET A 1 -37.86 -4.01 4.04
C MET A 1 -37.55 -2.51 4.12
N LYS A 2 -37.14 -1.96 5.28
CA LYS A 2 -36.73 -0.55 5.37
C LYS A 2 -35.41 -0.37 4.60
N LYS A 3 -35.42 0.40 3.51
CA LYS A 3 -34.20 0.80 2.78
C LYS A 3 -33.31 1.62 3.73
N ARG A 4 -32.22 1.05 4.23
CA ARG A 4 -31.20 1.80 4.97
C ARG A 4 -30.50 2.72 3.96
N ARG A 5 -30.64 4.04 4.13
CA ARG A 5 -29.93 5.04 3.31
C ARG A 5 -28.63 5.40 4.02
N LEU A 6 -27.52 5.34 3.30
CA LEU A 6 -26.26 5.90 3.78
C LEU A 6 -26.42 7.43 3.89
N LYS A 7 -26.00 7.99 5.02
CA LYS A 7 -26.01 9.45 5.26
C LYS A 7 -24.57 9.89 5.49
N LEU A 8 -24.13 10.88 4.73
CA LEU A 8 -22.86 11.54 4.97
C LEU A 8 -22.92 12.24 6.33
N SER A 9 -21.96 11.96 7.21
CA SER A 9 -21.92 12.53 8.57
C SER A 9 -20.68 13.41 8.81
N LYS A 10 -19.57 13.11 8.12
CA LYS A 10 -18.29 13.84 8.16
C LYS A 10 -17.61 13.71 6.80
N GLY A 11 -16.77 14.69 6.46
CA GLY A 11 -15.93 14.66 5.27
C GLY A 11 -14.47 14.90 5.62
N PHE A 12 -13.59 14.46 4.72
CA PHE A 12 -12.15 14.65 4.86
C PHE A 12 -11.64 15.53 3.72
N VAL A 13 -10.69 16.42 4.01
CA VAL A 13 -10.03 17.25 3.00
C VAL A 13 -8.51 17.16 3.14
N VAL A 14 -7.83 16.96 2.02
CA VAL A 14 -6.36 17.00 1.98
C VAL A 14 -5.94 18.45 1.76
N MET A 15 -5.20 19.00 2.74
CA MET A 15 -4.75 20.38 2.67
C MET A 15 -3.55 20.53 1.71
N SER A 16 -3.49 21.65 0.99
CA SER A 16 -2.40 21.95 0.04
C SER A 16 -1.00 21.90 0.69
N GLN A 17 -0.91 22.25 1.97
CA GLN A 17 0.30 22.16 2.76
C GLN A 17 0.83 20.73 2.92
N SER A 18 -0.07 19.74 2.95
CA SER A 18 0.23 18.32 3.11
C SER A 18 0.71 17.67 1.80
N LEU A 19 0.55 18.33 0.66
CA LEU A 19 1.02 17.79 -0.62
C LEU A 19 2.57 17.82 -0.71
N PRO A 20 3.20 16.83 -1.37
CA PRO A 20 4.62 16.89 -1.72
C PRO A 20 4.95 18.12 -2.56
N ARG A 21 6.17 18.66 -2.41
CA ARG A 21 6.62 19.85 -3.15
C ARG A 21 6.51 19.69 -4.67
N SER A 22 6.74 18.49 -5.20
CA SER A 22 6.60 18.16 -6.62
C SER A 22 5.18 18.39 -7.17
N MET A 23 4.16 18.28 -6.30
CA MET A 23 2.75 18.52 -6.65
C MET A 23 2.27 19.93 -6.31
N LYS A 24 3.04 20.72 -5.56
CA LYS A 24 2.77 22.14 -5.33
C LYS A 24 3.15 22.94 -6.57
N VAL A 25 2.48 22.67 -7.70
CA VAL A 25 2.66 23.44 -8.93
C VAL A 25 2.33 24.90 -8.63
N ARG A 26 3.30 25.80 -8.89
CA ARG A 26 3.10 27.26 -8.78
C ARG A 26 1.98 27.66 -9.76
N GLY A 27 0.88 28.19 -9.24
CA GLY A 27 -0.10 28.93 -10.05
C GLY A 27 -1.47 28.28 -10.26
N ILE A 28 -1.79 27.14 -9.64
CA ILE A 28 -3.13 26.56 -9.73
C ILE A 28 -3.95 27.00 -8.52
N ARG A 29 -4.88 27.94 -8.73
CA ARG A 29 -5.93 28.31 -7.75
C ARG A 29 -7.11 27.35 -7.93
N GLY A 30 -7.55 26.71 -6.85
CA GLY A 30 -8.80 25.93 -6.83
C GLY A 30 -8.73 24.65 -5.98
N ASP A 31 -9.89 24.17 -5.56
CA ASP A 31 -10.07 22.88 -4.90
C ASP A 31 -9.96 21.77 -5.96
N LYS A 32 -8.95 20.90 -5.84
CA LYS A 32 -8.81 19.73 -6.71
C LYS A 32 -9.11 18.46 -5.93
N GLU A 33 -9.93 17.61 -6.52
CA GLU A 33 -10.15 16.25 -6.05
C GLU A 33 -8.87 15.43 -6.24
N ILE A 34 -8.57 14.56 -5.28
CA ILE A 34 -7.47 13.60 -5.35
C ILE A 34 -8.11 12.22 -5.34
N GLY A 35 -7.98 11.48 -6.44
CA GLY A 35 -8.43 10.10 -6.52
C GLY A 35 -7.62 9.21 -5.57
N VAL A 36 -8.29 8.64 -4.57
CA VAL A 36 -7.74 7.60 -3.70
C VAL A 36 -7.84 6.26 -4.44
N THR A 37 -6.71 5.59 -4.62
CA THR A 37 -6.61 4.35 -5.41
C THR A 37 -6.48 3.11 -4.54
N SER A 38 -5.92 3.26 -3.34
CA SER A 38 -5.70 2.17 -2.39
C SER A 38 -5.62 2.69 -0.95
N LEU A 39 -5.97 1.84 0.01
CA LEU A 39 -5.87 2.15 1.43
C LEU A 39 -5.63 0.87 2.25
N SER A 40 -4.93 1.00 3.36
CA SER A 40 -4.76 -0.06 4.35
C SER A 40 -4.79 0.52 5.76
N PHE A 41 -5.56 -0.12 6.65
CA PHE A 41 -5.55 0.20 8.06
C PHE A 41 -4.33 -0.42 8.75
N SER A 42 -3.87 0.23 9.82
CA SER A 42 -2.94 -0.39 10.75
C SER A 42 -3.61 -1.58 11.44
N HIS A 43 -2.83 -2.61 11.70
CA HIS A 43 -3.28 -3.76 12.46
C HIS A 43 -3.29 -3.54 13.98
N GLU A 44 -2.63 -2.47 14.46
CA GLU A 44 -2.57 -2.12 15.88
C GLU A 44 -3.51 -0.97 16.27
N ASP A 45 -3.70 0.00 15.37
CA ASP A 45 -4.53 1.19 15.60
C ASP A 45 -5.64 1.28 14.52
N PRO A 46 -6.92 1.04 14.88
CA PRO A 46 -8.02 1.05 13.93
C PRO A 46 -8.33 2.44 13.35
N ASP A 47 -7.86 3.51 13.99
CA ASP A 47 -8.04 4.87 13.49
C ASP A 47 -6.95 5.27 12.50
N LEU A 48 -5.82 4.57 12.52
CA LEU A 48 -4.70 4.83 11.65
C LEU A 48 -4.82 4.06 10.34
N PHE A 49 -4.65 4.77 9.23
CA PHE A 49 -4.57 4.14 7.92
C PHE A 49 -3.58 4.87 7.01
N VAL A 50 -3.05 4.15 6.03
CA VAL A 50 -2.25 4.72 4.96
C VAL A 50 -3.07 4.64 3.68
N LEU A 51 -3.01 5.68 2.86
CA LEU A 51 -3.68 5.71 1.57
C LEU A 51 -2.71 6.10 0.45
N GLY A 52 -2.93 5.50 -0.71
CA GLY A 52 -2.29 5.82 -1.98
C GLY A 52 -3.27 6.54 -2.90
N SER A 53 -2.73 7.32 -3.84
CA SER A 53 -3.54 8.10 -4.78
C SER A 53 -3.09 7.95 -6.23
N GLU A 54 -3.94 8.40 -7.15
CA GLU A 54 -3.68 8.40 -8.59
C GLU A 54 -2.47 9.27 -8.99
N SER A 55 -2.13 10.29 -8.19
CA SER A 55 -0.98 11.16 -8.44
C SER A 55 0.33 10.63 -7.88
N GLY A 56 0.32 9.46 -7.24
CA GLY A 56 1.49 8.87 -6.57
C GLY A 56 1.71 9.33 -5.13
N CYS A 57 0.87 10.24 -4.63
CA CYS A 57 0.90 10.67 -3.23
C CYS A 57 0.56 9.51 -2.30
N ILE A 58 1.30 9.42 -1.19
CA ILE A 58 1.02 8.50 -0.08
C ILE A 58 0.86 9.34 1.19
N PHE A 59 -0.22 9.09 1.93
CA PHE A 59 -0.52 9.80 3.17
C PHE A 59 -0.76 8.83 4.32
N LYS A 60 -0.23 9.16 5.49
CA LYS A 60 -0.66 8.61 6.77
C LYS A 60 -1.83 9.45 7.26
N CYS A 61 -2.92 8.77 7.60
CA CYS A 61 -4.16 9.39 7.97
C CYS A 61 -4.70 8.85 9.30
N ASN A 62 -5.53 9.67 9.95
CA ASN A 62 -6.25 9.28 11.16
C ASN A 62 -7.75 9.60 11.02
N LEU A 63 -8.62 8.61 11.26
CA LEU A 63 -10.08 8.73 11.16
C LEU A 63 -10.68 9.72 12.18
N HIS A 64 -10.02 9.89 13.32
CA HIS A 64 -10.44 10.77 14.40
C HIS A 64 -9.78 12.16 14.33
N ALA A 65 -9.24 12.55 13.18
CA ALA A 65 -8.76 13.91 12.96
C ALA A 65 -9.83 14.94 13.38
N LYS A 66 -9.43 15.81 14.32
CA LYS A 66 -10.29 16.87 14.89
C LYS A 66 -9.86 18.23 14.35
N GLY A 67 -10.80 19.17 14.38
CA GLY A 67 -10.56 20.56 14.01
C GLY A 67 -11.02 20.88 12.58
N SER A 68 -11.35 22.15 12.38
CA SER A 68 -11.65 22.69 11.06
C SER A 68 -10.33 22.93 10.32
N PRO A 69 -10.17 22.45 9.08
CA PRO A 69 -9.00 22.75 8.27
C PRO A 69 -8.91 24.27 8.07
N ALA A 70 -7.90 24.89 8.66
CA ALA A 70 -7.71 26.34 8.57
C ALA A 70 -7.48 26.74 7.10
N GLY A 71 -8.29 27.68 6.59
CA GLY A 71 -8.20 28.17 5.22
C GLY A 71 -8.89 27.31 4.16
N SER A 72 -9.69 26.29 4.53
CA SER A 72 -10.55 25.64 3.53
C SER A 72 -11.75 26.53 3.20
N HIS A 73 -11.91 26.90 1.94
CA HIS A 73 -13.10 27.62 1.43
C HIS A 73 -14.21 26.68 0.92
N ILE A 74 -14.05 25.37 1.15
CA ILE A 74 -14.99 24.34 0.68
C ILE A 74 -16.29 24.43 1.49
N ILE A 75 -17.39 24.69 0.79
CA ILE A 75 -18.75 24.65 1.34
C ILE A 75 -19.20 23.18 1.37
N SER A 76 -19.35 22.60 2.55
CA SER A 76 -19.78 21.21 2.74
C SER A 76 -21.04 21.14 3.61
N SER A 77 -21.91 20.17 3.29
CA SER A 77 -23.10 19.87 4.09
C SER A 77 -22.79 19.19 5.44
N VAL A 78 -21.54 18.77 5.63
CA VAL A 78 -21.03 18.12 6.84
C VAL A 78 -19.71 18.75 7.29
N PRO A 79 -19.35 18.61 8.58
CA PRO A 79 -18.04 19.04 9.07
C PRO A 79 -16.90 18.38 8.29
N LEU A 80 -15.90 19.17 7.91
CA LEU A 80 -14.67 18.71 7.28
C LEU A 80 -13.53 18.67 8.30
N CYS A 81 -12.64 17.70 8.18
CA CYS A 81 -11.36 17.67 8.89
C CYS A 81 -10.24 17.19 7.95
N SER A 82 -8.98 17.53 8.29
CA SER A 82 -7.82 17.03 7.56
C SER A 82 -7.37 15.71 8.17
N PRO A 83 -7.52 14.56 7.50
CA PRO A 83 -7.11 13.28 8.07
C PRO A 83 -5.59 13.11 8.05
N VAL A 84 -4.88 13.84 7.17
CA VAL A 84 -3.47 13.66 6.90
C VAL A 84 -2.62 14.13 8.09
N SER A 85 -1.92 13.20 8.71
CA SER A 85 -0.96 13.46 9.79
C SER A 85 0.49 13.43 9.29
N PHE A 86 0.77 12.74 8.18
CA PHE A 86 2.11 12.62 7.62
C PHE A 86 2.05 12.33 6.11
N THR A 87 3.04 12.81 5.36
CA THR A 87 3.15 12.62 3.91
C THR A 87 4.49 11.98 3.60
N PHE A 88 4.47 10.91 2.79
CA PHE A 88 5.67 10.18 2.39
C PHE A 88 6.19 10.65 1.02
N ASN A 89 7.42 10.27 0.70
CA ASN A 89 7.97 10.46 -0.64
C ASN A 89 7.10 9.73 -1.67
N PRO A 90 6.57 10.42 -2.69
CA PRO A 90 5.56 9.87 -3.59
C PRO A 90 6.16 8.89 -4.62
N HIS A 91 5.29 8.06 -5.20
CA HIS A 91 5.57 7.33 -6.43
C HIS A 91 5.55 8.26 -7.64
N HIS A 92 6.17 7.82 -8.75
CA HIS A 92 6.09 8.49 -10.05
C HIS A 92 4.91 7.99 -10.89
N GLY A 93 3.70 8.09 -10.34
CA GLY A 93 2.46 7.61 -10.96
C GLY A 93 1.50 6.99 -9.95
N PRO A 94 0.34 6.49 -10.37
CA PRO A 94 -0.68 5.91 -9.50
C PRO A 94 -0.14 4.83 -8.56
N VAL A 95 -0.55 4.89 -7.29
CA VAL A 95 -0.30 3.85 -6.28
C VAL A 95 -1.41 2.81 -6.34
N HIS A 96 -1.16 1.64 -6.92
CA HIS A 96 -2.18 0.61 -7.09
C HIS A 96 -2.44 -0.20 -5.82
N SER A 97 -1.43 -0.36 -4.95
CA SER A 97 -1.55 -1.13 -3.71
C SER A 97 -0.89 -0.43 -2.54
N VAL A 98 -1.51 -0.55 -1.37
CA VAL A 98 -0.95 -0.21 -0.06
C VAL A 98 -1.31 -1.36 0.88
N ASP A 99 -0.37 -1.88 1.64
CA ASP A 99 -0.63 -2.92 2.65
C ASP A 99 0.23 -2.71 3.90
N CYS A 100 -0.43 -2.57 5.05
CA CYS A 100 0.23 -2.44 6.34
C CYS A 100 0.68 -3.82 6.85
N SER A 101 1.88 -3.90 7.41
CA SER A 101 2.37 -5.14 7.98
C SER A 101 1.56 -5.53 9.22
N ARG A 102 1.27 -6.82 9.35
CA ARG A 102 0.66 -7.42 10.55
C ARG A 102 1.67 -7.66 11.67
N PHE A 103 2.96 -7.57 11.34
CA PHE A 103 4.05 -7.98 12.21
C PHE A 103 4.88 -6.80 12.71
N HIS A 104 4.70 -5.61 12.15
CA HIS A 104 5.37 -4.40 12.59
C HIS A 104 4.50 -3.15 12.38
N ARG A 105 4.19 -2.45 13.47
CA ARG A 105 3.22 -1.34 13.50
C ARG A 105 3.51 -0.17 12.58
N ASN A 106 4.80 0.06 12.28
CA ASN A 106 5.21 1.15 11.42
C ASN A 106 5.58 0.68 10.01
N ALA A 107 5.55 -0.62 9.70
CA ALA A 107 5.92 -1.09 8.38
C ALA A 107 4.69 -1.14 7.48
N PHE A 108 4.80 -0.58 6.28
CA PHE A 108 3.84 -0.78 5.21
C PHE A 108 4.54 -0.84 3.87
N LEU A 109 3.90 -1.50 2.90
CA LEU A 109 4.38 -1.51 1.52
C LEU A 109 3.43 -0.77 0.61
N THR A 110 3.95 -0.32 -0.52
CA THR A 110 3.21 0.25 -1.63
C THR A 110 3.72 -0.30 -2.94
N ALA A 111 2.86 -0.35 -3.95
CA ALA A 111 3.24 -0.72 -5.32
C ALA A 111 2.41 0.07 -6.33
N GLY A 112 2.98 0.36 -7.50
CA GLY A 112 2.29 1.21 -8.47
C GLY A 112 2.85 1.19 -9.89
N MET A 113 2.41 2.20 -10.66
CA MET A 113 2.72 2.36 -12.08
C MET A 113 4.19 2.73 -12.34
N ASP A 114 4.92 3.20 -11.33
CA ASP A 114 6.37 3.44 -11.44
C ASP A 114 7.20 2.15 -11.36
N GLN A 115 6.55 0.99 -11.43
CA GLN A 115 7.18 -0.34 -11.47
C GLN A 115 7.97 -0.68 -10.20
N SER A 116 7.73 0.04 -9.10
CA SER A 116 8.43 -0.16 -7.85
C SER A 116 7.52 -0.72 -6.75
N ILE A 117 8.07 -1.61 -5.93
CA ILE A 117 7.56 -1.92 -4.59
C ILE A 117 8.37 -1.08 -3.62
N ARG A 118 7.72 -0.30 -2.77
CA ARG A 118 8.40 0.50 -1.74
C ARG A 118 7.93 0.07 -0.37
N ILE A 119 8.87 -0.13 0.53
CA ILE A 119 8.61 -0.43 1.94
C ILE A 119 8.97 0.81 2.73
N TYR A 120 8.03 1.27 3.54
CA TYR A 120 8.15 2.50 4.31
C TYR A 120 8.06 2.21 5.80
N ASN A 121 8.76 3.03 6.57
CA ASN A 121 8.49 3.24 7.99
C ASN A 121 7.50 4.42 8.13
N MET A 122 6.39 4.23 8.84
CA MET A 122 5.38 5.26 9.15
C MET A 122 5.90 6.47 9.94
N LEU A 123 7.16 6.45 10.35
CA LEU A 123 7.87 7.52 11.06
C LEU A 123 8.86 8.30 10.17
N GLN A 124 9.10 7.84 8.93
CA GLN A 124 10.08 8.44 8.01
C GLN A 124 9.45 8.72 6.66
N ALA A 125 9.81 9.86 6.04
CA ALA A 125 9.26 10.23 4.75
C ALA A 125 9.84 9.40 3.59
N GLN A 126 11.13 9.03 3.66
CA GLN A 126 11.78 8.19 2.66
C GLN A 126 11.37 6.72 2.83
N PRO A 127 11.29 5.96 1.72
CA PRO A 127 11.16 4.51 1.82
C PRO A 127 12.43 3.91 2.44
N ALA A 128 12.26 2.91 3.30
CA ALA A 128 13.36 2.12 3.84
C ALA A 128 13.96 1.18 2.78
N LEU A 129 13.14 0.71 1.84
CA LEU A 129 13.57 -0.13 0.73
C LEU A 129 12.70 0.16 -0.51
N THR A 130 13.33 0.22 -1.69
CA THR A 130 12.66 0.34 -2.99
C THR A 130 13.13 -0.79 -3.89
N ILE A 131 12.23 -1.65 -4.36
CA ILE A 131 12.51 -2.80 -5.23
C ILE A 131 11.90 -2.53 -6.60
N GLU A 132 12.69 -2.69 -7.67
CA GLU A 132 12.24 -2.56 -9.06
C GLU A 132 12.35 -3.93 -9.76
N PRO A 133 11.25 -4.70 -9.87
CA PRO A 133 11.32 -6.08 -10.34
C PRO A 133 11.66 -6.25 -11.83
N GLY A 134 11.54 -5.19 -12.64
CA GLY A 134 11.66 -5.27 -14.10
C GLY A 134 10.49 -5.99 -14.79
N GLU A 135 9.33 -6.08 -14.12
CA GLU A 135 8.16 -6.85 -14.56
C GLU A 135 6.99 -6.00 -15.06
N GLY A 136 7.26 -4.74 -15.41
CA GLY A 136 6.24 -3.77 -15.81
C GLY A 136 5.47 -3.21 -14.60
N TYR A 137 4.28 -2.71 -14.84
CA TYR A 137 3.44 -2.15 -13.77
C TYR A 137 3.07 -3.21 -12.72
N LEU A 138 2.96 -2.76 -11.47
CA LEU A 138 2.56 -3.60 -10.34
C LEU A 138 1.16 -3.22 -9.91
N PHE A 139 0.22 -4.15 -10.02
CA PHE A 139 -1.19 -3.89 -9.78
C PHE A 139 -1.65 -4.24 -8.36
N SER A 140 -0.98 -5.20 -7.73
CA SER A 140 -1.28 -5.61 -6.36
C SER A 140 -0.02 -6.09 -5.68
N ALA A 141 0.19 -5.69 -4.43
CA ALA A 141 1.25 -6.21 -3.58
C ALA A 141 0.74 -6.33 -2.14
N GLN A 142 1.08 -7.42 -1.46
CA GLN A 142 0.64 -7.71 -0.09
C GLN A 142 1.77 -8.37 0.71
N TRP A 143 1.85 -8.06 1.99
CA TRP A 143 2.61 -8.82 2.96
C TRP A 143 2.01 -10.22 3.10
N SER A 144 2.85 -11.21 3.35
CA SER A 144 2.37 -12.51 3.82
C SER A 144 1.63 -12.32 5.15
N PRO A 145 0.45 -12.91 5.35
CA PRO A 145 -0.25 -12.86 6.64
C PRO A 145 0.37 -13.82 7.66
N VAL A 146 1.41 -14.56 7.27
CA VAL A 146 2.01 -15.63 8.06
C VAL A 146 3.44 -15.31 8.43
N ARG A 147 4.22 -14.74 7.50
CA ARG A 147 5.67 -14.61 7.65
C ARG A 147 6.10 -13.14 7.47
N PRO A 148 6.66 -12.49 8.50
CA PRO A 148 6.92 -11.05 8.52
C PRO A 148 7.72 -10.51 7.33
N ALA A 149 8.82 -11.17 6.96
CA ALA A 149 9.73 -10.71 5.91
C ALA A 149 9.36 -11.22 4.50
N VAL A 150 8.13 -11.72 4.30
CA VAL A 150 7.66 -12.20 3.00
C VAL A 150 6.60 -11.29 2.44
N LEU A 151 6.72 -10.96 1.15
CA LEU A 151 5.69 -10.24 0.40
C LEU A 151 5.50 -10.87 -0.98
N ALA A 152 4.35 -10.58 -1.58
CA ALA A 152 4.00 -11.02 -2.91
C ALA A 152 3.53 -9.84 -3.77
N ALA A 153 3.78 -9.89 -5.08
CA ALA A 153 3.35 -8.89 -6.03
C ALA A 153 2.83 -9.49 -7.34
N ALA A 154 1.78 -8.89 -7.90
CA ALA A 154 1.20 -9.23 -9.20
C ALA A 154 1.59 -8.18 -10.25
N THR A 155 1.99 -8.66 -11.43
CA THR A 155 2.67 -7.83 -12.43
C THR A 155 1.92 -7.74 -13.76
N GLU A 156 2.27 -6.72 -14.54
CA GLU A 156 1.80 -6.51 -15.91
C GLU A 156 2.20 -7.64 -16.86
N LYS A 157 3.37 -8.25 -16.66
CA LYS A 157 3.83 -9.38 -17.49
C LYS A 157 3.20 -10.72 -17.13
N GLY A 158 2.14 -10.72 -16.32
CA GLY A 158 1.37 -11.90 -15.96
C GLY A 158 2.04 -12.81 -14.93
N ASN A 159 2.94 -12.26 -14.12
CA ASN A 159 3.69 -13.02 -13.12
C ASN A 159 3.25 -12.69 -11.70
N LEU A 160 3.35 -13.69 -10.84
CA LEU A 160 3.32 -13.57 -9.39
C LEU A 160 4.78 -13.62 -8.89
N LEU A 161 5.19 -12.61 -8.16
CA LEU A 161 6.51 -12.53 -7.54
C LEU A 161 6.38 -12.81 -6.05
N LEU A 162 7.28 -13.64 -5.51
CA LEU A 162 7.42 -13.86 -4.07
C LEU A 162 8.81 -13.41 -3.64
N TYR A 163 8.87 -12.59 -2.61
CA TYR A 163 10.10 -12.07 -2.03
C TYR A 163 10.26 -12.58 -0.61
N ASP A 164 11.48 -12.99 -0.27
CA ASP A 164 11.96 -13.22 1.10
C ASP A 164 13.04 -12.18 1.40
N LEU A 165 12.68 -11.14 2.15
CA LEU A 165 13.54 -10.00 2.42
C LEU A 165 14.77 -10.36 3.26
N ARG A 166 14.76 -11.51 3.96
CA ARG A 166 15.94 -11.97 4.72
C ARG A 166 17.11 -12.36 3.82
N THR A 167 16.84 -12.67 2.55
CA THR A 167 17.91 -13.00 1.60
C THR A 167 18.81 -11.79 1.33
N GLY A 168 18.36 -10.57 1.67
CA GLY A 168 19.08 -9.32 1.41
C GLY A 168 19.11 -8.95 -0.08
N HIS A 169 18.59 -9.82 -0.95
CA HIS A 169 18.57 -9.56 -2.38
C HIS A 169 17.29 -8.85 -2.80
N MET A 170 17.43 -7.89 -3.70
CA MET A 170 16.31 -7.13 -4.27
C MET A 170 15.66 -7.86 -5.46
N VAL A 171 15.89 -9.17 -5.59
CA VAL A 171 15.31 -10.02 -6.62
C VAL A 171 14.27 -10.96 -6.02
N PRO A 172 13.21 -11.31 -6.77
CA PRO A 172 12.20 -12.23 -6.25
C PRO A 172 12.83 -13.61 -5.99
N THR A 173 12.53 -14.18 -4.83
CA THR A 173 12.92 -15.55 -4.50
C THR A 173 12.25 -16.53 -5.46
N HIS A 174 10.97 -16.29 -5.79
CA HIS A 174 10.25 -17.03 -6.82
C HIS A 174 9.50 -16.09 -7.76
N LYS A 175 9.54 -16.42 -9.05
CA LYS A 175 8.74 -15.82 -10.10
C LYS A 175 7.87 -16.91 -10.71
N LEU A 176 6.57 -16.82 -10.49
CA LEU A 176 5.58 -17.81 -10.90
C LEU A 176 4.74 -17.24 -12.02
N GLU A 177 4.43 -18.05 -13.03
CA GLU A 177 3.47 -17.67 -14.04
C GLU A 177 2.06 -17.69 -13.44
N ALA A 178 1.42 -16.52 -13.36
CA ALA A 178 0.05 -16.38 -12.86
C ALA A 178 -0.98 -16.23 -13.98
N SER A 179 -0.56 -15.78 -15.16
CA SER A 179 -1.37 -15.81 -16.38
C SER A 179 -0.70 -16.66 -17.47
N PRO A 180 -1.36 -17.73 -17.98
CA PRO A 180 -0.80 -18.55 -19.07
C PRO A 180 -0.59 -17.75 -20.35
N ASN A 181 -1.47 -16.79 -20.61
CA ASN A 181 -1.44 -15.95 -21.80
C ASN A 181 -0.57 -14.69 -21.60
N LYS A 182 0.17 -14.61 -20.48
CA LYS A 182 1.05 -13.48 -20.12
C LYS A 182 0.32 -12.13 -20.13
N VAL A 183 -0.99 -12.13 -19.86
CA VAL A 183 -1.75 -10.89 -19.66
C VAL A 183 -1.55 -10.37 -18.24
N PRO A 184 -1.79 -9.06 -17.99
CA PRO A 184 -1.67 -8.48 -16.66
C PRO A 184 -2.44 -9.23 -15.59
N VAL A 185 -1.80 -9.40 -14.44
CA VAL A 185 -2.45 -9.92 -13.22
C VAL A 185 -2.79 -8.73 -12.34
N TYR A 186 -4.08 -8.49 -12.15
CA TYR A 186 -4.58 -7.27 -11.50
C TYR A 186 -4.80 -7.43 -10.00
N SER A 187 -5.06 -8.65 -9.54
CA SER A 187 -5.43 -8.91 -8.15
C SER A 187 -4.60 -10.03 -7.56
N LEU A 188 -4.29 -9.89 -6.27
CA LEU A 188 -3.56 -10.85 -5.47
C LEU A 188 -4.18 -10.84 -4.07
N GLN A 189 -4.47 -12.02 -3.51
CA GLN A 189 -5.04 -12.13 -2.18
C GLN A 189 -4.55 -13.40 -1.48
N PHE A 190 -3.89 -13.23 -0.33
CA PHE A 190 -3.65 -14.34 0.58
C PHE A 190 -4.94 -14.78 1.26
N ASN A 191 -5.12 -16.09 1.42
CA ASN A 191 -6.26 -16.63 2.14
C ASN A 191 -6.06 -16.43 3.67
N PRO A 192 -6.98 -15.72 4.36
CA PRO A 192 -6.81 -15.42 5.78
C PRO A 192 -7.00 -16.64 6.70
N GLN A 193 -7.67 -17.70 6.23
CA GLN A 193 -7.91 -18.92 6.99
C GLN A 193 -6.88 -20.00 6.64
N LEU A 194 -6.70 -20.27 5.36
CA LEU A 194 -5.73 -21.25 4.85
C LEU A 194 -4.43 -20.56 4.49
N LYS A 195 -3.59 -20.37 5.48
CA LYS A 195 -2.33 -19.60 5.43
C LYS A 195 -1.36 -19.97 4.31
N GLN A 196 -1.43 -21.20 3.79
CA GLN A 196 -0.63 -21.64 2.62
C GLN A 196 -1.25 -21.32 1.26
N ILE A 197 -2.41 -20.66 1.18
CA ILE A 197 -3.12 -20.43 -0.07
C ILE A 197 -3.05 -18.96 -0.48
N LEU A 198 -2.72 -18.74 -1.75
CA LEU A 198 -2.66 -17.44 -2.40
C LEU A 198 -3.42 -17.52 -3.72
N ALA A 199 -4.26 -16.54 -4.02
CA ALA A 199 -4.98 -16.47 -5.30
C ALA A 199 -4.57 -15.23 -6.08
N THR A 200 -4.59 -15.34 -7.41
CA THR A 200 -4.38 -14.22 -8.33
C THR A 200 -5.46 -14.20 -9.41
N GLY A 201 -5.89 -13.02 -9.82
CA GLY A 201 -6.84 -12.84 -10.93
C GLY A 201 -6.25 -12.01 -12.07
N ASP A 202 -6.34 -12.52 -13.30
CA ASP A 202 -5.79 -11.88 -14.50
C ASP A 202 -6.83 -11.11 -15.34
N GLY A 203 -6.33 -10.36 -16.33
CA GLY A 203 -7.16 -9.53 -17.22
C GLY A 203 -8.10 -10.29 -18.16
N GLN A 204 -8.02 -11.61 -18.22
CA GLN A 204 -8.94 -12.47 -18.97
C GLN A 204 -9.99 -13.13 -18.06
N GLY A 205 -9.96 -12.82 -16.76
CA GLY A 205 -10.89 -13.39 -15.77
C GLY A 205 -10.46 -14.76 -15.25
N TYR A 206 -9.23 -15.21 -15.51
CA TYR A 206 -8.72 -16.44 -14.91
C TYR A 206 -8.27 -16.19 -13.47
N ILE A 207 -8.70 -17.08 -12.57
CA ILE A 207 -8.21 -17.13 -11.20
C ILE A 207 -7.26 -18.32 -11.09
N ARG A 208 -6.01 -18.08 -10.68
CA ARG A 208 -5.07 -19.13 -10.29
C ARG A 208 -4.92 -19.16 -8.78
N VAL A 209 -4.90 -20.37 -8.23
CA VAL A 209 -4.71 -20.63 -6.80
C VAL A 209 -3.40 -21.38 -6.62
N PHE A 210 -2.53 -20.82 -5.78
CA PHE A 210 -1.23 -21.34 -5.45
C PHE A 210 -1.24 -21.91 -4.04
N ARG A 211 -0.51 -23.01 -3.85
CA ARG A 211 -0.14 -23.51 -2.53
C ARG A 211 1.32 -23.16 -2.28
N LEU A 212 1.56 -22.36 -1.24
CA LEU A 212 2.89 -21.98 -0.78
C LEU A 212 3.52 -23.14 -0.01
N SER A 213 4.84 -23.30 -0.17
CA SER A 213 5.61 -24.28 0.59
C SER A 213 5.86 -23.79 2.02
N GLU A 214 6.29 -24.70 2.89
CA GLU A 214 6.61 -24.39 4.29
C GLU A 214 7.64 -23.27 4.44
N ALA A 215 8.56 -23.12 3.48
CA ALA A 215 9.55 -22.06 3.45
C ALA A 215 8.91 -20.65 3.46
N PHE A 216 7.68 -20.49 2.95
CA PHE A 216 6.96 -19.21 2.92
C PHE A 216 5.83 -19.11 3.96
N THR A 217 5.58 -20.18 4.72
CA THR A 217 4.49 -20.26 5.71
C THR A 217 4.96 -20.55 7.13
N SER A 218 6.24 -20.81 7.35
CA SER A 218 6.82 -21.05 8.68
C SER A 218 7.65 -19.84 9.14
N ILE A 219 7.29 -19.26 10.28
CA ILE A 219 7.99 -18.12 10.86
C ILE A 219 9.36 -18.56 11.39
N SER A 220 10.39 -17.78 11.08
CA SER A 220 11.74 -17.86 11.64
C SER A 220 12.01 -16.63 12.51
N GLY A 221 12.81 -16.75 13.57
CA GLY A 221 13.20 -15.60 14.41
C GLY A 221 13.81 -14.44 13.62
N ARG A 222 14.58 -14.76 12.56
CA ARG A 222 15.19 -13.76 11.67
C ARG A 222 14.17 -12.94 10.86
N ASP A 223 12.92 -13.40 10.73
CA ASP A 223 11.91 -12.65 9.98
C ASP A 223 11.56 -11.32 10.64
N VAL A 224 11.42 -11.34 11.97
CA VAL A 224 11.09 -10.16 12.75
C VAL A 224 12.30 -9.25 12.84
N GLU A 225 13.48 -9.81 13.10
CA GLU A 225 14.75 -9.05 13.16
C GLU A 225 14.99 -8.25 11.88
N VAL A 226 14.83 -8.86 10.70
CA VAL A 226 15.04 -8.16 9.42
C VAL A 226 14.07 -7.00 9.22
N LEU A 227 12.81 -7.15 9.62
CA LEU A 227 11.86 -6.03 9.58
C LEU A 227 12.21 -4.94 10.59
N GLU A 228 12.56 -5.31 11.82
CA GLU A 228 12.95 -4.36 12.85
C GLU A 228 14.20 -3.57 12.44
N ASP A 229 15.22 -4.24 11.90
CA ASP A 229 16.44 -3.59 11.39
C ASP A 229 16.12 -2.66 10.22
N MET A 230 15.30 -3.11 9.26
CA MET A 230 14.86 -2.29 8.13
C MET A 230 14.11 -1.05 8.60
N MET A 231 13.29 -1.16 9.65
CA MET A 231 12.51 -0.05 10.20
C MET A 231 13.32 0.81 11.18
N GLY A 232 14.34 0.26 11.81
CA GLY A 232 15.19 0.89 12.82
C GLY A 232 16.39 1.66 12.26
N SER A 233 16.78 1.41 11.00
CA SER A 233 17.92 2.01 10.29
C SER A 233 17.83 3.54 10.05
N GLY A 234 16.96 4.24 10.76
CA GLY A 234 16.84 5.70 10.78
C GLY A 234 17.75 6.43 11.77
N LYS A 235 18.74 5.76 12.35
CA LYS A 235 19.76 6.40 13.19
C LYS A 235 21.07 6.49 12.41
N ASP A 236 21.39 7.74 12.08
CA ASP A 236 22.65 8.31 11.60
C ASP A 236 22.97 8.18 10.09
#